data_AF-A0A944DSF3-F1
#
_entry.id   AF-A0A944DSF3-F1
#
_cell.length_a   1.000
_cell.length_b   1.000
_cell.length_c   1.000
_cell.angle_alpha   90.00
_cell.angle_beta   90.00
_cell.angle_gamma   90.00
#
_symmetry.space_group_name_H-M   'P 1'
#
loop_
_entity.id
_entity.type
_entity.pdbx_description
1 polymer ?
#
loop_
_entity_poly.entity_id
_entity_poly.type
_entity_poly.pdbx_seq_one_letter_code
_entity_poly.pdbx_strand_id
1 'polypeptide(L)'
;MAGGHRFHRDQDGHSISVQLNGARNAVEVLVDGKVVAYRNGLGKDTSVLTAELPGDPPQPFRILLAPVAGAHGAPSCVMESAGTRCLMPLVPLGRPHLGAQHGPSPTRLIRRRLRRLMRRRARHR
;
A
#
# COMPACT_ATOMS: atom_id res chain seq x y z
N MET A 1 -16.96 12.56 8.99
CA MET A 1 -16.15 11.44 9.50
C MET A 1 -15.07 11.13 8.46
N ALA A 2 -13.81 11.49 8.71
CA ALA A 2 -12.73 11.18 7.78
C ALA A 2 -12.30 9.71 7.98
N GLY A 3 -13.17 8.79 7.55
CA GLY A 3 -12.84 7.37 7.48
C GLY A 3 -11.91 7.16 6.28
N GLY A 4 -10.73 6.59 6.53
CA GLY A 4 -9.92 6.00 5.47
C GLY A 4 -10.34 4.56 5.23
N HIS A 5 -9.95 4.01 4.08
CA HIS A 5 -10.02 2.57 3.84
C HIS A 5 -8.59 2.05 3.72
N ARG A 6 -8.33 0.88 4.31
CA ARG A 6 -7.07 0.18 4.10
C ARG A 6 -7.37 -1.18 3.53
N PHE A 7 -6.69 -1.52 2.45
CA PHE A 7 -6.69 -2.86 1.87
C PHE A 7 -5.31 -3.47 2.06
N HIS A 8 -5.24 -4.76 2.32
CA HIS A 8 -3.97 -5.42 2.54
C HIS A 8 -4.00 -6.85 2.04
N ARG A 9 -2.89 -7.28 1.44
CA ARG A 9 -2.66 -8.64 0.99
C ARG A 9 -1.17 -8.91 0.95
N ASP A 10 -0.80 -10.14 1.27
CA ASP A 10 0.54 -10.66 1.01
C ASP A 10 0.61 -11.31 -0.37
N GLN A 11 1.65 -10.98 -1.13
CA GLN A 11 1.88 -11.47 -2.49
C GLN A 11 3.37 -11.72 -2.69
N ASP A 12 3.75 -12.91 -3.11
CA ASP A 12 5.14 -13.29 -3.42
C ASP A 12 6.14 -12.96 -2.30
N GLY A 13 5.70 -13.05 -1.04
CA GLY A 13 6.50 -12.71 0.13
C GLY A 13 6.55 -11.22 0.49
N HIS A 14 5.84 -10.37 -0.24
CA HIS A 14 5.73 -8.94 0.00
C HIS A 14 4.38 -8.55 0.58
N SER A 15 4.40 -7.65 1.57
CA SER A 15 3.19 -7.08 2.14
C SER A 15 2.75 -5.88 1.30
N ILE A 16 1.63 -6.01 0.60
CA ILE A 16 1.05 -4.92 -0.19
C ILE A 16 -0.09 -4.29 0.60
N SER A 17 -0.05 -2.97 0.76
CA SER A 17 -1.11 -2.19 1.41
C SER A 17 -1.57 -1.06 0.51
N VAL A 18 -2.88 -0.87 0.41
CA VAL A 18 -3.49 0.28 -0.28
C VAL A 18 -4.24 1.09 0.75
N GLN A 19 -3.93 2.37 0.88
CA GLN A 19 -4.55 3.28 1.83
C GLN A 19 -5.29 4.38 1.08
N LEU A 20 -6.57 4.54 1.39
CA LEU A 20 -7.41 5.63 0.91
C LEU A 20 -7.58 6.63 2.04
N ASN A 21 -7.22 7.87 1.77
CA ASN A 21 -7.50 8.98 2.65
C ASN A 21 -8.81 9.65 2.22
N GLY A 22 -9.90 9.39 2.95
CA GLY A 22 -11.22 9.95 2.65
C GLY A 22 -11.28 11.48 2.72
N ALA A 23 -10.45 12.14 3.53
CA ALA A 23 -10.46 13.61 3.63
C ALA A 23 -9.75 14.29 2.46
N ARG A 24 -8.72 13.64 1.90
CA ARG A 24 -7.92 14.18 0.79
C ARG A 24 -8.28 13.57 -0.55
N ASN A 25 -9.16 12.58 -0.55
CA ASN A 25 -9.51 11.77 -1.71
C ASN A 25 -8.26 11.22 -2.43
N ALA A 26 -7.28 10.76 -1.63
CA ALA A 26 -5.96 10.35 -2.10
C ALA A 26 -5.71 8.86 -1.81
N VAL A 27 -4.87 8.23 -2.61
CA VAL A 27 -4.49 6.82 -2.53
C VAL A 27 -2.99 6.67 -2.44
N GLU A 28 -2.55 5.83 -1.50
CA GLU A 28 -1.17 5.39 -1.35
C GLU A 28 -1.10 3.87 -1.52
N VAL A 29 -0.16 3.40 -2.34
CA VAL A 29 0.19 1.98 -2.45
C VAL A 29 1.54 1.80 -1.79
N LEU A 30 1.61 0.85 -0.87
CA LEU A 30 2.80 0.51 -0.12
C LEU A 30 3.19 -0.95 -0.37
N VAL A 31 4.48 -1.18 -0.51
CA VAL A 31 5.09 -2.51 -0.51
C VAL A 31 6.08 -2.55 0.66
N ASP A 32 5.90 -3.52 1.56
CA ASP A 32 6.71 -3.69 2.77
C ASP A 32 6.78 -2.42 3.64
N GLY A 33 5.68 -1.65 3.65
CA GLY A 33 5.56 -0.39 4.38
C GLY A 33 6.19 0.83 3.70
N LYS A 34 6.74 0.68 2.49
CA LYS A 34 7.26 1.80 1.68
C LYS A 34 6.26 2.20 0.61
N VAL A 35 5.95 3.50 0.49
CA VAL A 35 5.11 4.01 -0.59
C VAL A 35 5.82 3.82 -1.94
N VAL A 36 5.15 3.10 -2.85
CA VAL A 36 5.61 2.82 -4.22
C VAL A 36 4.76 3.52 -5.28
N ALA A 37 3.51 3.86 -4.97
CA ALA A 37 2.66 4.67 -5.83
C ALA A 37 1.76 5.59 -5.00
N TYR A 38 1.44 6.75 -5.57
CA TYR A 38 0.55 7.74 -4.97
C TYR A 38 -0.34 8.35 -6.05
N ARG A 39 -1.62 8.55 -5.72
CA ARG A 39 -2.55 9.28 -6.58
C ARG A 39 -3.41 10.20 -5.75
N ASN A 40 -3.52 11.45 -6.18
CA ASN A 40 -4.49 12.39 -5.63
C ASN A 40 -5.75 12.45 -6.52
N GLY A 41 -6.92 12.68 -5.91
CA GLY A 41 -8.18 12.84 -6.62
C GLY A 41 -8.71 11.56 -7.25
N LEU A 42 -9.31 10.68 -6.45
CA LEU A 42 -10.13 9.58 -6.97
C LEU A 42 -11.39 10.11 -7.66
N GLY A 43 -11.58 9.72 -8.91
CA GLY A 43 -12.80 10.03 -9.66
C GLY A 43 -13.98 9.14 -9.24
N LYS A 44 -15.11 9.33 -9.92
CA LYS A 44 -16.29 8.43 -9.80
C LYS A 44 -16.13 7.11 -10.55
N ASP A 45 -15.03 6.97 -11.30
CA ASP A 45 -14.70 5.79 -12.09
C ASP A 45 -13.58 4.99 -11.44
N THR A 46 -13.41 3.74 -11.92
CA THR A 46 -12.33 2.86 -11.49
C THR A 46 -10.97 3.52 -11.72
N SER A 47 -10.21 3.66 -10.64
CA SER A 47 -8.87 4.23 -10.67
C SER A 47 -7.83 3.13 -10.72
N VAL A 48 -6.90 3.25 -11.68
CA VAL A 48 -5.78 2.32 -11.84
C VAL A 48 -4.51 2.99 -11.32
N LEU A 49 -3.74 2.27 -10.49
CA LEU A 49 -2.39 2.62 -10.07
C LEU A 49 -1.45 1.49 -10.47
N THR A 50 -0.27 1.82 -10.98
CA THR A 50 0.75 0.83 -11.39
C THR A 50 1.95 0.93 -10.46
N ALA A 51 2.52 -0.22 -10.10
CA ALA A 51 3.71 -0.30 -9.26
C ALA A 51 4.47 -1.60 -9.54
N GLU A 52 5.62 -1.77 -8.91
CA GLU A 52 6.47 -2.94 -9.06
C GLU A 52 6.78 -3.55 -7.69
N LEU A 53 6.76 -4.88 -7.62
CA LEU A 53 7.28 -5.62 -6.49
C LEU A 53 8.79 -5.76 -6.62
N PRO A 54 9.53 -5.63 -5.50
CA PRO A 54 10.96 -5.88 -5.50
C PRO A 54 11.24 -7.33 -5.85
N GLY A 55 12.25 -7.54 -6.69
CA GLY A 55 12.62 -8.85 -7.21
C GLY A 55 13.65 -8.68 -8.31
N ASP A 56 14.22 -9.80 -8.78
CA ASP A 56 15.06 -9.84 -9.97
C ASP A 56 14.52 -10.92 -10.92
N PRO A 57 13.81 -10.54 -12.00
CA PRO A 57 13.47 -9.16 -12.40
C PRO A 57 12.39 -8.52 -11.52
N PRO A 58 12.28 -7.17 -11.49
CA PRO A 58 11.15 -6.48 -10.87
C PRO A 58 9.81 -6.96 -11.46
N GLN A 59 8.81 -7.16 -10.61
CA GLN A 59 7.52 -7.72 -11.05
C GLN A 59 6.44 -6.64 -11.09
N PRO A 60 5.91 -6.27 -12.27
CA PRO A 60 4.88 -5.25 -12.36
C PRO A 60 3.53 -5.74 -11.83
N PHE A 61 2.82 -4.86 -11.14
CA PHE A 61 1.45 -5.08 -10.71
C PHE A 61 0.61 -3.80 -10.82
N ARG A 62 -0.71 -3.99 -10.77
CA ARG A 62 -1.69 -2.91 -10.88
C ARG A 62 -2.67 -3.02 -9.74
N ILE A 63 -3.09 -1.88 -9.22
CA ILE A 63 -4.20 -1.75 -8.28
C ILE A 63 -5.35 -1.11 -9.04
N LEU A 64 -6.48 -1.81 -9.08
CA LEU A 64 -7.75 -1.31 -9.58
C LEU A 64 -8.64 -1.02 -8.38
N LEU A 65 -8.97 0.25 -8.21
CA LEU A 65 -9.82 0.72 -7.14
C LEU A 65 -11.14 1.18 -7.75
N ALA A 66 -12.19 0.38 -7.57
CA ALA A 66 -13.51 0.73 -8.05
C ALA A 66 -14.34 1.35 -6.90
N PRO A 67 -15.00 2.49 -7.14
CA PRO A 67 -15.92 3.06 -6.18
C PRO A 67 -17.13 2.13 -5.99
N VAL A 68 -17.78 2.20 -4.83
CA VAL A 68 -19.02 1.44 -4.62
C VAL A 68 -20.13 2.07 -5.43
N ALA A 69 -20.90 1.24 -6.14
CA ALA A 69 -22.19 1.65 -6.68
C ALA A 69 -23.16 1.92 -5.52
N GLY A 70 -23.33 3.20 -5.16
CA GLY A 70 -24.24 3.65 -4.10
C GLY A 70 -23.58 4.48 -3.00
N ALA A 71 -24.39 5.18 -2.20
CA ALA A 71 -23.95 6.27 -1.34
C ALA A 71 -23.11 5.87 -0.09
N HIS A 72 -23.01 4.58 0.27
CA HIS A 72 -22.54 4.20 1.63
C HIS A 72 -21.67 2.93 1.75
N GLY A 73 -21.02 2.45 0.68
CA GLY A 73 -20.14 1.26 0.79
C GLY A 73 -18.63 1.55 0.77
N ALA A 74 -17.83 0.59 1.24
CA ALA A 74 -16.37 0.61 1.10
C ALA A 74 -15.94 0.20 -0.31
N PRO A 75 -15.02 0.93 -0.97
CA PRO A 75 -14.62 0.66 -2.35
C PRO A 75 -14.05 -0.74 -2.51
N SER A 76 -14.13 -1.30 -3.72
CA SER A 76 -13.49 -2.59 -4.00
C SER A 76 -12.07 -2.36 -4.52
N CYS A 77 -11.13 -3.12 -3.98
CA CYS A 77 -9.72 -3.05 -4.35
C CYS A 77 -9.29 -4.40 -4.94
N VAL A 78 -8.84 -4.37 -6.19
CA VAL A 78 -8.34 -5.54 -6.92
C VAL A 78 -6.88 -5.30 -7.24
N MET A 79 -6.04 -6.29 -7.00
CA MET A 79 -4.68 -6.34 -7.48
C MET A 79 -4.60 -7.23 -8.73
N GLU A 80 -3.88 -6.78 -9.74
CA GLU A 80 -3.56 -7.53 -10.94
C GLU A 80 -2.03 -7.69 -11.03
N SER A 81 -1.53 -8.92 -11.01
CA SER A 81 -0.11 -9.26 -11.18
C SER A 81 0.03 -10.52 -12.04
N ALA A 82 1.01 -10.55 -12.95
CA ALA A 82 1.24 -11.68 -13.85
C ALA A 82 -0.03 -12.20 -14.56
N GLY A 83 -0.93 -11.30 -14.97
CA GLY A 83 -2.21 -11.64 -15.61
C GLY A 83 -3.30 -12.19 -14.67
N THR A 84 -2.99 -12.37 -13.38
CA THR A 84 -3.92 -12.87 -12.37
C THR A 84 -4.55 -11.70 -11.61
N ARG A 85 -5.86 -11.76 -11.37
CA ARG A 85 -6.59 -10.79 -10.56
C ARG A 85 -6.96 -11.36 -9.21
N CYS A 86 -6.73 -10.57 -8.17
CA CYS A 86 -6.90 -10.96 -6.79
C CYS A 86 -7.57 -9.83 -6.01
N LEU A 87 -8.67 -10.15 -5.31
CA LEU A 87 -9.26 -9.18 -4.38
C LEU A 87 -8.30 -8.90 -3.23
N MET A 88 -8.19 -7.63 -2.85
CA MET A 88 -7.52 -7.20 -1.65
C MET A 88 -8.57 -7.01 -0.54
N PRO A 89 -8.51 -7.79 0.54
CA PRO A 89 -9.41 -7.63 1.68
C PRO A 89 -9.35 -6.23 2.30
N LEU A 90 -10.52 -5.71 2.68
CA LEU A 90 -10.61 -4.48 3.48
C LEU A 90 -10.19 -4.79 4.92
N VAL A 91 -9.21 -4.05 5.41
CA VAL A 91 -8.78 -4.05 6.80
C VAL A 91 -9.52 -2.91 7.51
N PRO A 92 -10.36 -3.21 8.52
CA PRO A 92 -10.99 -2.18 9.32
C PRO A 92 -9.92 -1.28 9.95
N LEU A 93 -9.93 0.00 9.60
CA LEU A 93 -9.25 1.01 10.38
C LEU A 93 -10.09 1.21 11.64
N GLY A 94 -9.82 0.40 12.67
CA GLY A 94 -10.49 0.54 13.96
C GLY A 94 -10.47 1.99 14.40
N ARG A 95 -11.60 2.51 14.90
CA ARG A 95 -11.58 3.75 15.70
C ARG A 95 -10.45 3.57 16.73
N PRO A 96 -9.65 4.60 17.04
CA PRO A 96 -8.72 4.49 18.15
C PRO A 96 -9.56 4.16 19.39
N HIS A 97 -9.53 2.89 19.81
CA HIS A 97 -10.05 2.49 21.09
C HIS A 97 -9.19 3.23 22.11
N LEU A 98 -9.75 4.30 22.68
CA LEU A 98 -9.29 4.88 23.93
C LEU A 98 -9.33 3.76 24.97
N GLY A 99 -8.21 3.07 25.15
CA GLY A 99 -8.03 2.02 26.15
C GLY A 99 -7.88 0.60 25.58
N ALA A 100 -6.69 0.26 25.08
CA ALA A 100 -6.14 -1.09 25.21
C ALA A 100 -4.63 -1.04 24.95
N GLN A 101 -3.86 -1.06 26.03
CA GLN A 101 -2.43 -1.35 26.00
C GLN A 101 -2.23 -2.87 25.97
N HIS A 102 -1.12 -3.30 25.36
CA HIS A 102 -0.48 -4.63 25.42
C HIS A 102 -0.90 -5.74 24.43
N GLY A 103 -0.24 -5.70 23.27
CA GLY A 103 0.34 -6.87 22.61
C GLY A 103 1.48 -6.38 21.70
N PRO A 104 2.73 -6.90 21.80
CA PRO A 104 3.81 -6.43 20.94
C PRO A 104 3.52 -6.89 19.50
N SER A 105 3.26 -5.94 18.60
CA SER A 105 3.35 -6.23 17.17
C SER A 105 4.80 -6.61 16.85
N PRO A 106 5.09 -7.84 16.40
CA PRO A 106 6.45 -8.23 16.06
C PRO A 106 6.86 -7.42 14.83
N THR A 107 8.13 -7.04 14.76
CA THR A 107 8.82 -6.34 13.64
C THR A 107 8.87 -4.80 13.67
N ARG A 108 9.08 -4.21 14.86
CA ARG A 108 10.05 -3.12 14.98
C ARG A 108 11.22 -3.60 15.82
N LEU A 109 12.31 -4.06 15.19
CA LEU A 109 13.67 -4.08 15.74
C LEU A 109 14.63 -4.87 14.84
N ILE A 110 14.99 -4.37 13.65
CA ILE A 110 16.28 -4.76 13.03
C ILE A 110 16.94 -3.53 12.38
N ARG A 111 18.00 -3.06 13.05
CA ARG A 111 19.21 -2.38 12.52
C ARG A 111 19.19 -0.87 12.25
N ARG A 112 19.29 -0.11 13.34
CA ARG A 112 20.37 0.90 13.43
C ARG A 112 21.73 0.17 13.26
N ARG A 113 22.59 0.71 12.38
CA ARG A 113 23.97 0.34 12.00
C ARG A 113 24.10 -0.51 10.72
N LEU A 114 24.98 -0.01 9.83
CA LEU A 114 25.41 -0.47 8.48
C LEU A 114 24.66 0.28 7.35
N ARG A 115 25.25 1.11 6.47
CA ARG A 115 26.64 1.47 6.15
C ARG A 115 26.65 2.87 5.53
N ARG A 116 27.33 3.79 6.22
CA ARG A 116 28.17 4.80 5.57
C ARG A 116 29.15 4.06 4.65
N LEU A 117 28.81 3.84 3.39
CA LEU A 117 29.70 3.47 2.28
C LEU A 117 28.83 3.47 1.01
N MET A 118 29.37 3.86 -0.14
CA MET A 118 28.69 4.00 -1.46
C MET A 118 28.24 5.42 -1.87
N ARG A 119 29.02 6.46 -1.53
CA ARG A 119 29.11 7.70 -2.36
C ARG A 119 30.56 8.16 -2.55
N ARG A 120 31.47 7.20 -2.79
CA ARG A 120 32.82 7.44 -3.31
C ARG A 120 33.08 6.47 -4.46
N ARG A 121 32.58 6.81 -5.65
CA ARG A 121 33.15 6.44 -6.97
C ARG A 121 32.30 7.06 -8.10
N ALA A 122 32.31 8.39 -8.14
CA ALA A 122 32.10 9.13 -9.38
C ALA A 122 33.35 9.99 -9.56
N ARG A 123 34.43 9.36 -10.02
CA ARG A 123 35.58 10.03 -10.64
C ARG A 123 36.14 9.10 -11.70
N HIS A 124 36.50 9.70 -12.82
CA HIS A 124 37.25 9.15 -13.95
C HIS A 124 36.50 8.17 -14.85
N ARG A 125 35.97 8.71 -15.95
CA ARG A 125 36.77 8.76 -17.17
C ARG A 125 36.44 10.01 -17.97
#